data_AF-A0A917PLH9-F1
#
_entry.id   AF-A0A917PLH9-F1
#
_cell.length_a   1.000
_cell.length_b   1.000
_cell.length_c   1.000
_cell.angle_alpha   90.00
_cell.angle_beta   90.00
_cell.angle_gamma   90.00
#
_symmetry.space_group_name_H-M   'P 1'
#
loop_
_entity.id
_entity.type
_entity.pdbx_description
1 polymer ?
#
loop_
_entity_poly.entity_id
_entity_poly.type
_entity_poly.pdbx_seq_one_letter_code
_entity_poly.pdbx_strand_id
1 'polypeptide(L)'
;MPETTHPTRQLLLDAGLAAAESGTLAGTTVDDVVRAAGVSKGTFYVHFTDRSAYLVELHRSFYDALGARVRAAMTDLPPGADRLRRGTEVYLNACLSARGVRAMLLDVRSDPVVAVRIREHNAHYLDLVAEDLDALATPDPGSAGRLFVAAVHETALAELEEGREQPRLRRALWRIARIAPTR
;
A
#
# COMPACT_ATOMS: atom_id res chain seq x y z
N MET A 1 -22.69 -12.87 -2.68
CA MET A 1 -23.29 -11.68 -3.31
C MET A 1 -22.25 -10.57 -3.25
N PRO A 2 -21.94 -9.85 -4.34
CA PRO A 2 -21.03 -8.72 -4.23
C PRO A 2 -21.74 -7.64 -3.41
N GLU A 3 -21.13 -7.17 -2.32
CA GLU A 3 -21.62 -5.98 -1.61
C GLU A 3 -21.57 -4.81 -2.60
N THR A 4 -22.74 -4.41 -3.12
CA THR A 4 -22.89 -3.17 -3.89
C THR A 4 -22.48 -2.03 -2.96
N THR A 5 -21.25 -1.55 -3.15
CA THR A 5 -20.69 -0.45 -2.35
C THR A 5 -21.58 0.76 -2.58
N HIS A 6 -22.21 1.27 -1.50
CA HIS A 6 -23.08 2.44 -1.58
C HIS A 6 -22.30 3.62 -2.19
N PRO A 7 -22.82 4.33 -3.21
CA PRO A 7 -22.08 5.39 -3.90
C PRO A 7 -21.47 6.44 -2.96
N THR A 8 -22.22 6.82 -1.92
CA THR A 8 -21.75 7.76 -0.89
C THR A 8 -20.62 7.21 -0.03
N ARG A 9 -20.57 5.90 0.21
CA ARG A 9 -19.48 5.27 0.96
C ARG A 9 -18.17 5.34 0.15
N GLN A 10 -18.24 5.07 -1.14
CA GLN A 10 -17.08 5.21 -2.03
C GLN A 10 -16.65 6.67 -2.15
N LEU A 11 -17.59 7.61 -2.29
CA LEU A 11 -17.33 9.05 -2.32
C LEU A 11 -16.54 9.53 -1.08
N LEU A 12 -16.91 9.05 0.10
CA LEU A 12 -16.21 9.36 1.35
C LEU A 12 -14.77 8.79 1.38
N LEU A 13 -14.54 7.60 0.82
CA LEU A 13 -13.20 7.01 0.71
C LEU A 13 -12.35 7.83 -0.28
N ASP A 14 -12.87 8.10 -1.47
CA ASP A 14 -12.18 8.88 -2.50
C ASP A 14 -11.83 10.29 -2.01
N ALA A 15 -12.75 10.93 -1.27
CA ALA A 15 -12.52 12.22 -0.64
C ALA A 15 -11.39 12.20 0.39
N GLY A 16 -11.27 11.12 1.17
CA GLY A 16 -10.16 10.96 2.12
C GLY A 16 -8.83 10.74 1.43
N LEU A 17 -8.81 9.96 0.33
CA LEU A 17 -7.62 9.77 -0.48
C LEU A 17 -7.14 11.12 -1.04
N ALA A 18 -8.05 11.90 -1.62
CA ALA A 18 -7.75 13.23 -2.16
C ALA A 18 -7.32 14.22 -1.08
N ALA A 19 -7.99 14.22 0.08
CA ALA A 19 -7.64 15.08 1.21
C ALA A 19 -6.22 14.77 1.70
N ALA A 20 -5.87 13.49 1.82
CA ALA A 20 -4.54 13.08 2.27
C ALA A 20 -3.43 13.55 1.30
N GLU A 21 -3.69 13.61 -0.01
CA GLU A 21 -2.74 14.12 -1.01
C GLU A 21 -2.50 15.64 -0.93
N SER A 22 -3.46 16.40 -0.39
CA SER A 22 -3.44 17.88 -0.40
C SER A 22 -2.67 18.56 0.75
N GLY A 23 -2.38 17.89 1.88
CA GLY A 23 -1.55 18.47 2.94
C GLY A 23 -1.79 17.97 4.38
N THR A 24 -0.68 17.92 5.14
CA THR A 24 -0.47 17.55 6.56
C THR A 24 -1.33 16.43 7.18
N LEU A 25 -1.01 15.19 6.84
CA LEU A 25 -0.31 14.19 7.64
C LEU A 25 -0.40 14.03 9.17
N ALA A 26 -1.19 14.82 9.87
CA ALA A 26 -1.63 14.50 11.22
C ALA A 26 -2.96 15.22 11.37
N GLY A 27 -4.06 14.46 11.38
CA GLY A 27 -5.37 15.05 11.63
C GLY A 27 -6.26 15.31 10.43
N THR A 28 -6.25 14.46 9.38
CA THR A 28 -7.44 14.34 8.53
C THR A 28 -8.62 14.01 9.44
N THR A 29 -9.47 15.00 9.67
CA THR A 29 -10.63 14.88 10.55
C THR A 29 -11.83 14.35 9.77
N VAL A 30 -12.86 13.87 10.48
CA VAL A 30 -14.15 13.58 9.85
C VAL A 30 -14.68 14.82 9.12
N ASP A 31 -14.44 16.01 9.66
CA ASP A 31 -14.91 17.27 9.07
C ASP A 31 -14.19 17.59 7.76
N ASP A 32 -12.90 17.27 7.63
CA ASP A 32 -12.16 17.39 6.36
C ASP A 32 -12.67 16.45 5.29
N VAL A 33 -12.94 15.19 5.66
CA VAL A 33 -13.45 14.17 4.73
C VAL A 33 -14.82 14.56 4.21
N VAL A 34 -15.76 14.94 5.09
CA VAL A 34 -17.12 15.29 4.65
C VAL A 34 -17.15 16.60 3.86
N ARG A 35 -16.27 17.55 4.19
CA ARG A 35 -16.08 18.77 3.40
C ARG A 35 -15.56 18.46 2.00
N ALA A 36 -14.56 17.59 1.88
CA ALA A 36 -14.03 17.15 0.58
C ALA A 36 -15.05 16.34 -0.23
N ALA A 37 -15.87 15.53 0.44
CA ALA A 37 -16.93 14.74 -0.17
C ALA A 37 -18.20 15.55 -0.51
N GLY A 38 -18.34 16.77 0.01
CA GLY A 38 -19.55 17.57 -0.15
C GLY A 38 -20.79 16.99 0.54
N VAL A 39 -20.61 16.27 1.65
CA VAL A 39 -21.69 15.63 2.42
C VAL A 39 -21.75 16.12 3.86
N SER A 40 -22.80 15.74 4.59
CA SER A 40 -22.94 16.09 6.01
C SER A 40 -22.14 15.13 6.91
N LYS A 41 -21.81 15.59 8.12
CA LYS A 41 -21.23 14.73 9.17
C LYS A 41 -22.15 13.56 9.55
N GLY A 42 -23.47 13.77 9.54
CA GLY A 42 -24.45 12.70 9.76
C GLY A 42 -24.35 11.60 8.69
N THR A 43 -24.12 11.96 7.43
CA THR A 43 -23.91 11.02 6.32
C THR A 43 -22.67 10.15 6.53
N PHE A 44 -21.60 10.69 7.10
CA PHE A 44 -20.41 9.89 7.45
C PHE A 44 -20.75 8.79 8.46
N TYR A 45 -21.43 9.16 9.56
CA TYR A 45 -21.75 8.22 10.63
C TYR A 45 -22.80 7.17 10.27
N VAL A 46 -23.53 7.34 9.16
CA VAL A 46 -24.36 6.28 8.56
C VAL A 46 -23.49 5.16 7.95
N HIS A 47 -22.29 5.49 7.44
CA HIS A 47 -21.42 4.55 6.74
C HIS A 47 -20.25 4.03 7.58
N PHE A 48 -19.78 4.81 8.56
CA PHE A 48 -18.64 4.49 9.41
C PHE A 48 -18.98 4.82 10.87
N THR A 49 -18.81 3.86 11.77
CA THR A 49 -19.11 4.05 13.19
C THR A 49 -18.26 5.14 13.83
N ASP A 50 -17.01 5.26 13.40
CA ASP A 50 -16.05 6.22 13.88
C ASP A 50 -14.92 6.44 12.86
N ARG A 51 -13.97 7.32 13.20
CA ARG A 51 -12.81 7.62 12.37
C ARG A 51 -11.88 6.41 12.20
N SER A 52 -11.70 5.57 13.22
CA SER A 52 -10.83 4.39 13.11
C SER A 52 -11.42 3.36 12.14
N ALA A 53 -12.73 3.10 12.19
CA ALA A 53 -13.42 2.24 11.23
C ALA A 53 -13.29 2.74 9.79
N TYR A 54 -13.38 4.06 9.59
CA TYR A 54 -13.13 4.68 8.29
C TYR A 54 -11.69 4.49 7.82
N LEU A 55 -10.70 4.70 8.69
CA LEU A 55 -9.28 4.56 8.36
C LEU A 55 -8.91 3.11 8.00
N VAL A 56 -9.50 2.13 8.68
CA VAL A 56 -9.36 0.70 8.37
C VAL A 56 -9.86 0.40 6.95
N GLU A 57 -11.00 0.95 6.60
CA GLU A 57 -11.60 0.78 5.28
C GLU A 57 -10.83 1.51 4.18
N LEU A 58 -10.31 2.70 4.48
CA LEU A 58 -9.43 3.44 3.59
C LEU A 58 -8.11 2.70 3.36
N HIS A 59 -7.51 2.15 4.42
CA HIS A 59 -6.32 1.29 4.33
C HIS A 59 -6.60 0.10 3.42
N ARG A 60 -7.72 -0.61 3.65
CA ARG A 60 -8.14 -1.74 2.81
C ARG A 60 -8.28 -1.33 1.35
N SER A 61 -9.07 -0.29 1.07
CA SER A 61 -9.32 0.19 -0.30
C SER A 61 -8.04 0.57 -1.04
N PHE A 62 -7.13 1.30 -0.38
CA PHE A 62 -5.85 1.69 -0.95
C PHE A 62 -4.98 0.47 -1.32
N TYR A 63 -4.80 -0.48 -0.38
CA TYR A 63 -3.94 -1.63 -0.61
C TYR A 63 -4.56 -2.71 -1.49
N ASP A 64 -5.89 -2.81 -1.57
CA ASP A 64 -6.57 -3.68 -2.53
C ASP A 64 -6.36 -3.17 -3.96
N ALA A 65 -6.52 -1.86 -4.18
CA ALA A 65 -6.25 -1.22 -5.47
C ALA A 65 -4.75 -1.34 -5.85
N LEU A 66 -3.86 -1.13 -4.89
CA LEU A 66 -2.42 -1.31 -5.09
C LEU A 66 -2.07 -2.76 -5.43
N GLY A 67 -2.60 -3.73 -4.69
CA GLY A 67 -2.40 -5.15 -4.94
C GLY A 67 -2.90 -5.57 -6.31
N ALA A 68 -4.05 -5.04 -6.76
CA ALA A 68 -4.56 -5.28 -8.11
C ALA A 68 -3.63 -4.74 -9.20
N ARG A 69 -3.08 -3.51 -9.02
CA ARG A 69 -2.09 -2.93 -9.94
C ARG A 69 -0.80 -3.74 -10.02
N VAL A 70 -0.31 -4.22 -8.87
CA VAL A 70 0.89 -5.08 -8.80
C VAL A 70 0.63 -6.40 -9.53
N ARG A 71 -0.48 -7.09 -9.24
CA ARG A 71 -0.86 -8.34 -9.94
C ARG A 71 -0.98 -8.15 -11.45
N ALA A 72 -1.66 -7.08 -11.89
CA ALA A 72 -1.79 -6.78 -13.31
C ALA A 72 -0.41 -6.57 -13.98
N ALA A 73 0.50 -5.86 -13.31
CA ALA A 73 1.85 -5.63 -13.83
C ALA A 73 2.73 -6.89 -13.90
N MET A 74 2.38 -7.94 -13.14
CA MET A 74 3.08 -9.22 -13.11
C MET A 74 2.48 -10.26 -14.07
N THR A 75 1.28 -10.04 -14.59
CA THR A 75 0.45 -11.08 -15.24
C THR A 75 1.12 -11.72 -16.45
N ASP A 76 1.81 -10.92 -17.28
CA ASP A 76 2.44 -11.39 -18.53
C ASP A 76 3.91 -11.80 -18.37
N LEU A 77 4.41 -11.87 -17.13
CA LEU A 77 5.80 -12.20 -16.84
C LEU A 77 5.90 -13.58 -16.18
N PRO A 78 6.86 -14.43 -16.58
CA PRO A 78 7.11 -15.68 -15.89
C PRO A 78 7.65 -15.40 -14.47
N PRO A 79 7.39 -16.30 -13.51
CA PRO A 79 7.99 -16.19 -12.18
C PRO A 79 9.52 -16.03 -12.23
N GLY A 80 10.05 -15.10 -11.44
CA GLY A 80 11.47 -14.86 -11.31
C GLY A 80 11.84 -13.38 -11.17
N ALA A 81 13.11 -13.08 -11.43
CA ALA A 81 13.71 -11.79 -11.13
C ALA A 81 12.99 -10.58 -11.77
N ASP A 82 12.64 -10.67 -13.05
CA ASP A 82 12.00 -9.55 -13.75
C ASP A 82 10.57 -9.29 -13.27
N ARG A 83 9.80 -10.35 -12.99
CA ARG A 83 8.44 -10.25 -12.44
C ARG A 83 8.45 -9.68 -11.03
N LEU A 84 9.36 -10.15 -10.18
CA LEU A 84 9.58 -9.62 -8.83
C LEU A 84 9.94 -8.13 -8.86
N ARG A 85 10.93 -7.75 -9.68
CA ARG A 85 11.31 -6.35 -9.85
C ARG A 85 10.13 -5.50 -10.33
N ARG A 86 9.43 -5.95 -11.37
CA ARG A 86 8.29 -5.23 -11.95
C ARG A 86 7.19 -4.98 -10.92
N GLY A 87 6.82 -6.00 -10.15
CA GLY A 87 5.84 -5.88 -9.08
C GLY A 87 6.28 -4.89 -7.98
N THR A 88 7.54 -4.98 -7.53
CA THR A 88 8.10 -4.08 -6.52
C THR A 88 8.21 -2.64 -7.01
N GLU A 89 8.60 -2.39 -8.26
CA GLU A 89 8.64 -1.04 -8.82
C GLU A 89 7.25 -0.40 -8.89
N VAL A 90 6.22 -1.16 -9.30
CA VAL A 90 4.84 -0.67 -9.29
C VAL A 90 4.39 -0.33 -7.87
N TYR A 91 4.73 -1.17 -6.89
CA TYR A 91 4.44 -0.91 -5.49
C TYR A 91 5.08 0.40 -5.00
N LEU A 92 6.40 0.55 -5.19
CA LEU A 92 7.15 1.72 -4.73
C LEU A 92 6.68 3.01 -5.42
N ASN A 93 6.48 2.96 -6.74
CA ASN A 93 5.99 4.11 -7.50
C ASN A 93 4.59 4.54 -7.06
N ALA A 94 3.70 3.60 -6.75
CA ALA A 94 2.38 3.92 -6.24
C ALA A 94 2.43 4.52 -4.83
N CYS A 95 3.30 4.00 -3.95
CA CYS A 95 3.48 4.58 -2.61
C CYS A 95 4.03 6.01 -2.68
N LEU A 96 4.99 6.27 -3.56
CA LEU A 96 5.55 7.60 -3.77
C LEU A 96 4.53 8.57 -4.40
N SER A 97 3.72 8.09 -5.36
CA SER A 97 2.68 8.91 -6.00
C SER A 97 1.57 9.29 -5.01
N ALA A 98 1.16 8.34 -4.16
CA ALA A 98 0.13 8.53 -3.14
C ALA A 98 0.74 8.83 -1.76
N ARG A 99 1.83 9.61 -1.71
CA ARG A 99 2.61 9.87 -0.47
C ARG A 99 1.75 10.36 0.69
N GLY A 100 0.77 11.22 0.41
CA GLY A 100 -0.15 11.75 1.41
C GLY A 100 -0.98 10.67 2.10
N VAL A 101 -1.60 9.78 1.30
CA VAL A 101 -2.34 8.62 1.78
C VAL A 101 -1.43 7.68 2.56
N ARG A 102 -0.27 7.32 1.99
CA ARG A 102 0.67 6.39 2.62
C ARG A 102 1.10 6.85 4.00
N ALA A 103 1.38 8.13 4.11
CA ALA A 103 1.86 8.71 5.33
C ALA A 103 0.72 8.80 6.37
N MET A 104 -0.53 9.06 5.95
CA MET A 104 -1.68 9.07 6.85
C MET A 104 -1.89 7.67 7.45
N LEU A 105 -1.72 6.63 6.64
CA LEU A 105 -1.78 5.24 7.10
C LEU A 105 -0.63 4.87 8.04
N LEU A 106 0.54 5.52 7.93
CA LEU A 106 1.66 5.33 8.84
C LEU A 106 1.44 6.01 10.20
N ASP A 107 0.77 7.16 10.25
CA ASP A 107 0.45 7.86 11.49
C ASP A 107 -0.45 7.00 12.41
N VAL A 108 -1.36 6.24 11.81
CA VAL A 108 -2.33 5.41 12.54
C VAL A 108 -1.87 3.96 12.72
N ARG A 109 -0.63 3.62 12.37
CA ARG A 109 -0.12 2.24 12.40
C ARG A 109 -0.08 1.60 13.80
N SER A 110 -0.05 2.42 14.86
CA SER A 110 -0.08 1.97 16.25
C SER A 110 -1.49 1.61 16.73
N ASP A 111 -2.54 2.00 16.00
CA ASP A 111 -3.90 1.52 16.26
C ASP A 111 -3.92 0.00 16.07
N PRO A 112 -4.31 -0.79 17.10
CA PRO A 112 -4.31 -2.25 17.03
C PRO A 112 -5.10 -2.80 15.84
N VAL A 113 -6.20 -2.13 15.45
CA VAL A 113 -7.06 -2.57 14.34
C VAL A 113 -6.35 -2.34 13.00
N VAL A 114 -5.68 -1.20 12.83
CA VAL A 114 -4.87 -0.92 11.63
C VAL A 114 -3.64 -1.83 11.57
N ALA A 115 -3.01 -2.11 12.71
CA ALA A 115 -1.86 -3.00 12.79
C ALA A 115 -2.18 -4.42 12.30
N VAL A 116 -3.40 -4.93 12.54
CA VAL A 116 -3.88 -6.20 11.96
C VAL A 116 -3.89 -6.11 10.43
N ARG A 117 -4.46 -5.03 9.88
CA ARG A 117 -4.54 -4.83 8.42
C ARG A 117 -3.17 -4.68 7.75
N ILE A 118 -2.22 -4.04 8.42
CA ILE A 118 -0.82 -3.97 7.94
C ILE A 118 -0.23 -5.38 7.87
N ARG A 119 -0.42 -6.21 8.90
CA ARG A 119 0.07 -7.60 8.90
C ARG A 119 -0.55 -8.43 7.78
N GLU A 120 -1.85 -8.31 7.55
CA GLU A 120 -2.56 -8.98 6.46
C GLU A 120 -2.04 -8.53 5.08
N HIS A 121 -1.82 -7.21 4.90
CA HIS A 121 -1.21 -6.70 3.68
C HIS A 121 0.20 -7.25 3.45
N ASN A 122 1.03 -7.28 4.50
CA ASN A 122 2.39 -7.83 4.43
C ASN A 122 2.37 -9.32 4.06
N ALA A 123 1.42 -10.09 4.61
CA ALA A 123 1.24 -11.50 4.26
C ALA A 123 0.82 -11.66 2.80
N HIS A 124 -0.14 -10.86 2.33
CA HIS A 124 -0.56 -10.88 0.92
C HIS A 124 0.59 -10.54 -0.04
N TYR A 125 1.43 -9.56 0.31
CA TYR A 125 2.59 -9.22 -0.52
C TYR A 125 3.66 -10.32 -0.48
N LEU A 126 3.85 -10.99 0.66
CA LEU A 126 4.71 -12.17 0.76
C LEU A 126 4.24 -13.30 -0.15
N ASP A 127 2.94 -13.59 -0.16
CA ASP A 127 2.35 -14.63 -1.02
C ASP A 127 2.56 -14.31 -2.51
N LEU A 128 2.47 -13.04 -2.89
CA LEU A 128 2.71 -12.60 -4.27
C LEU A 128 4.16 -12.80 -4.72
N VAL A 129 5.14 -12.63 -3.83
CA VAL A 129 6.57 -12.75 -4.18
C VAL A 129 7.13 -14.15 -3.96
N ALA A 130 6.39 -15.04 -3.27
CA ALA A 130 6.86 -16.38 -2.92
C ALA A 130 7.20 -17.22 -4.16
N GLU A 131 6.35 -17.19 -5.17
CA GLU A 131 6.55 -17.93 -6.42
C GLU A 131 7.79 -17.41 -7.19
N ASP A 132 8.07 -16.11 -7.13
CA ASP A 132 9.27 -15.53 -7.75
C ASP A 132 10.56 -15.94 -7.02
N LEU A 133 10.52 -15.95 -5.69
CA LEU A 133 11.67 -16.35 -4.87
C LEU A 133 11.99 -17.84 -5.01
N ASP A 134 10.94 -18.67 -5.15
CA ASP A 134 11.06 -20.10 -5.43
C ASP A 134 11.69 -20.33 -6.81
N ALA A 135 11.22 -19.63 -7.85
CA ALA A 135 11.78 -19.68 -9.19
C ALA A 135 13.26 -19.23 -9.25
N LEU A 136 13.69 -18.36 -8.33
CA LEU A 136 15.08 -17.92 -8.18
C LEU A 136 15.95 -18.91 -7.37
N ALA A 137 15.40 -20.06 -6.96
CA ALA A 137 16.04 -21.04 -6.09
C ALA A 137 16.63 -20.40 -4.82
N THR A 138 15.90 -19.45 -4.24
CA THR A 138 16.33 -18.74 -3.03
C THR A 138 16.30 -19.69 -1.83
N PRO A 139 17.40 -19.84 -1.07
CA PRO A 139 17.36 -20.63 0.17
C PRO A 139 16.38 -20.05 1.18
N ASP A 140 15.55 -20.89 1.79
CA ASP A 140 14.49 -20.49 2.73
C ASP A 140 13.63 -19.32 2.20
N PRO A 141 12.84 -19.56 1.13
CA PRO A 141 12.09 -18.50 0.45
C PRO A 141 11.09 -17.79 1.39
N GLY A 142 10.63 -18.45 2.44
CA GLY A 142 9.77 -17.85 3.46
C GLY A 142 10.47 -16.74 4.25
N SER A 143 11.65 -17.02 4.81
CA SER A 143 12.42 -16.01 5.55
C SER A 143 12.99 -14.94 4.63
N ALA A 144 13.51 -15.34 3.46
CA ALA A 144 14.02 -14.42 2.46
C ALA A 144 12.92 -13.45 1.99
N GLY A 145 11.70 -13.96 1.74
CA GLY A 145 10.56 -13.15 1.38
C GLY A 145 10.15 -12.17 2.47
N ARG A 146 10.11 -12.60 3.74
CA ARG A 146 9.83 -11.69 4.87
C ARG A 146 10.83 -10.53 4.94
N LEU A 147 12.11 -10.81 4.79
CA LEU A 147 13.16 -9.79 4.80
C LEU A 147 13.08 -8.88 3.58
N PHE A 148 12.79 -9.44 2.41
CA PHE A 148 12.60 -8.66 1.19
C PHE A 148 11.41 -7.70 1.32
N VAL A 149 10.25 -8.18 1.76
CA VAL A 149 9.05 -7.37 2.01
C VAL A 149 9.34 -6.26 3.02
N ALA A 150 10.08 -6.56 4.10
CA ALA A 150 10.51 -5.54 5.07
C ALA A 150 11.39 -4.47 4.42
N ALA A 151 12.35 -4.86 3.59
CA ALA A 151 13.22 -3.93 2.89
C ALA A 151 12.46 -3.06 1.86
N VAL A 152 11.45 -3.62 1.19
CA VAL A 152 10.56 -2.87 0.29
C VAL A 152 9.78 -1.80 1.07
N HIS A 153 9.23 -2.14 2.23
CA HIS A 153 8.53 -1.18 3.08
C HIS A 153 9.44 -0.09 3.63
N GLU A 154 10.66 -0.45 4.03
CA GLU A 154 11.68 0.51 4.45
C GLU A 154 12.04 1.47 3.31
N THR A 155 12.19 0.95 2.09
CA THR A 155 12.44 1.78 0.90
C THR A 155 11.28 2.73 0.63
N ALA A 156 10.03 2.25 0.73
CA ALA A 156 8.85 3.09 0.58
C ALA A 156 8.75 4.18 1.66
N LEU A 157 9.17 3.88 2.90
CA LEU A 157 9.22 4.85 3.99
C LEU A 157 10.27 5.94 3.72
N ALA A 158 11.48 5.55 3.34
CA ALA A 158 12.54 6.51 3.01
C ALA A 158 12.19 7.40 1.79
N GLU A 159 11.52 6.85 0.78
CA GLU A 159 11.02 7.63 -0.37
C GLU A 159 9.91 8.61 0.00
N LEU A 160 9.07 8.23 0.96
CA LEU A 160 8.05 9.10 1.52
C LEU A 160 8.67 10.27 2.28
N GLU A 161 9.60 10.00 3.21
CA GLU A 161 10.24 11.03 4.05
C GLU A 161 10.98 12.07 3.21
N GLU A 162 11.64 11.62 2.14
CA GLU A 162 12.42 12.47 1.25
C GLU A 162 11.58 13.05 0.09
N GLY A 163 10.34 12.59 -0.07
CA GLY A 163 9.42 13.01 -1.12
C GLY A 163 9.90 12.72 -2.54
N ARG A 164 10.81 11.76 -2.72
CA ARG A 164 11.42 11.41 -4.01
C ARG A 164 11.91 9.97 -4.01
N GLU A 165 12.08 9.42 -5.21
CA GLU A 165 12.71 8.12 -5.39
C GLU A 165 14.11 8.08 -4.73
N GLN A 166 14.45 6.92 -4.17
CA GLN A 166 15.78 6.62 -3.64
C GLN A 166 16.48 5.54 -4.47
N PRO A 167 17.15 5.91 -5.60
CA PRO A 167 17.72 4.93 -6.53
C PRO A 167 18.79 4.02 -5.90
N ARG A 168 19.48 4.50 -4.85
CA ARG A 168 20.46 3.69 -4.11
C ARG A 168 19.78 2.57 -3.31
N LEU A 169 18.65 2.86 -2.66
CA LEU A 169 17.86 1.86 -1.92
C LEU A 169 17.23 0.85 -2.87
N ARG A 170 16.60 1.32 -3.95
CA ARG A 170 16.04 0.43 -4.99
C ARG A 170 17.09 -0.51 -5.57
N ARG A 171 18.29 0.00 -5.92
CA ARG A 171 19.40 -0.87 -6.36
C ARG A 171 19.85 -1.87 -5.30
N ALA A 172 19.82 -1.50 -4.02
CA ALA A 172 20.16 -2.40 -2.93
C ALA A 172 19.13 -3.53 -2.79
N LEU A 173 17.83 -3.23 -2.92
CA LEU A 173 16.76 -4.25 -2.94
C LEU A 173 17.02 -5.32 -3.99
N TRP A 174 17.37 -4.92 -5.21
CA TRP A 174 17.64 -5.86 -6.29
C TRP A 174 18.83 -6.77 -5.99
N ARG A 175 19.90 -6.23 -5.39
CA ARG A 175 21.05 -7.04 -4.98
C ARG A 175 20.70 -8.03 -3.87
N ILE A 176 19.91 -7.61 -2.88
CA ILE A 176 19.49 -8.47 -1.77
C ILE A 176 18.67 -9.65 -2.30
N ALA A 177 17.74 -9.40 -3.22
CA ALA A 177 16.95 -10.43 -3.86
C ALA A 177 17.71 -11.23 -4.95
N ARG A 178 19.01 -10.96 -5.15
CA ARG A 178 19.85 -11.51 -6.24
C ARG A 178 19.26 -11.29 -7.64
N ILE A 179 18.40 -10.29 -7.79
CA ILE A 179 17.85 -9.82 -9.06
C ILE A 179 18.96 -9.04 -9.77
N ALA A 180 19.69 -9.71 -10.66
CA ALA A 180 20.68 -9.04 -11.50
C ALA A 180 20.01 -7.94 -12.35
N PRO A 181 20.70 -6.84 -12.71
CA PRO A 181 20.22 -5.97 -13.77
C PRO A 181 20.18 -6.78 -15.07
N THR A 182 18.97 -6.98 -15.62
CA THR A 182 18.78 -7.23 -17.05
C THR A 182 19.49 -6.09 -17.78
N ARG A 183 20.51 -6.44 -18.58
CA ARG A 183 21.41 -5.51 -19.27
C ARG A 183 20.65 -4.57 -20.19
#